data_AF-F0W9F6-F1
#
_entry.id   AF-F0W9F6-F1
#
_cell.length_a   1.000
_cell.length_b   1.000
_cell.length_c   1.000
_cell.angle_alpha   90.00
_cell.angle_beta   90.00
_cell.angle_gamma   90.00
#
_symmetry.space_group_name_H-M   'P 1'
#
loop_
_entity.id
_entity.type
_entity.pdbx_description
1 polymer ?
#
loop_
_entity_poly.entity_id
_entity_poly.type
_entity_poly.pdbx_seq_one_letter_code
_entity_poly.pdbx_strand_id
1 'polypeptide(L)'
;MLSTLNAQAPPFYPVFNWGDNTATYDEIADPCFISDDDLFDSERFPLTEDDARELDEMDAVNEILAELDVMETHQELYHRLQEKVRELREHPESGMEVHGISQRQMFMNTAHLKKPKKHIHYSPKPFYSMKQPQSKQR
;
A
#
# COMPACT_ATOMS: atom_id res chain seq x y z
N MET A 1 4.46 -41.56 26.78
CA MET A 1 5.09 -40.57 27.68
C MET A 1 4.02 -40.10 28.65
N LEU A 2 4.18 -40.31 29.95
CA LEU A 2 3.21 -39.90 30.97
C LEU A 2 3.65 -38.54 31.51
N SER A 3 2.84 -37.49 31.29
CA SER A 3 3.06 -36.17 31.86
C SER A 3 2.80 -36.21 33.38
N THR A 4 3.82 -35.89 34.18
CA THR A 4 3.73 -35.82 35.64
C THR A 4 3.29 -34.42 36.07
N LEU A 5 2.00 -34.10 35.91
CA LEU A 5 1.45 -32.85 36.45
C LEU A 5 1.36 -32.98 37.97
N ASN A 6 2.15 -32.21 38.72
CA ASN A 6 2.09 -32.19 40.18
C ASN A 6 0.90 -31.31 40.63
N ALA A 7 -0.22 -31.94 40.98
CA ALA A 7 -1.44 -31.25 41.42
C ALA A 7 -1.28 -30.51 42.76
N GLN A 8 -0.19 -30.76 43.49
CA GLN A 8 0.12 -30.13 44.77
C GLN A 8 1.10 -28.95 44.63
N ALA A 9 1.49 -28.59 43.39
CA ALA A 9 2.38 -27.46 43.18
C ALA A 9 1.72 -26.16 43.67
N PRO A 10 2.43 -25.31 44.45
CA PRO A 10 1.91 -24.01 44.80
C PRO A 10 1.60 -23.20 43.54
N PRO A 11 0.55 -22.36 43.55
CA PRO A 11 0.20 -21.53 42.41
C PRO A 11 1.39 -20.68 41.98
N PHE A 12 1.78 -20.80 40.70
CA PHE A 12 2.82 -19.98 40.12
C PHE A 12 2.24 -18.58 39.88
N TYR A 13 2.70 -17.62 40.66
CA TYR A 13 2.46 -16.20 40.40
C TYR A 13 3.73 -15.64 39.74
N PRO A 14 3.71 -15.35 38.44
CA PRO A 14 4.80 -14.59 37.85
C PRO A 14 4.82 -13.21 38.53
N VAL A 15 5.93 -12.92 39.22
CA VAL A 15 6.14 -11.60 39.82
C VAL A 15 6.44 -10.63 38.69
N PHE A 16 5.40 -10.01 38.15
CA PHE A 16 5.54 -8.88 37.24
C PHE A 16 5.79 -7.64 38.10
N ASN A 17 7.06 -7.27 38.25
CA ASN A 17 7.43 -6.00 38.89
C ASN A 17 7.19 -4.84 37.91
N TRP A 18 5.92 -4.52 37.67
CA TRP A 18 5.52 -3.32 36.93
C TRP A 18 5.15 -2.24 37.96
N GLY A 19 6.19 -1.57 38.46
CA GLY A 19 6.09 -0.29 39.17
C GLY A 19 6.05 -0.40 40.70
N ASP A 20 7.19 -0.12 41.35
CA ASP A 20 7.40 1.10 42.15
C ASP A 20 8.86 1.10 42.62
N ASN A 21 9.78 1.40 41.70
CA ASN A 21 11.21 1.42 42.01
C ASN A 21 11.70 2.86 41.94
N THR A 22 11.74 3.52 43.10
CA THR A 22 12.81 4.50 43.41
C THR A 22 14.16 3.77 43.53
N ALA A 23 14.43 2.83 42.62
CA ALA A 23 15.71 2.18 42.50
C ALA A 23 16.62 3.19 41.83
N THR A 24 17.64 3.61 42.57
CA THR A 24 18.95 3.95 42.04
C THR A 24 19.16 3.23 40.71
N TYR A 25 19.27 3.99 39.60
CA TYR A 25 19.33 3.51 38.21
C TYR A 25 20.52 2.57 37.89
N ASP A 26 21.27 2.12 38.89
CA ASP A 26 22.55 1.44 38.73
C ASP A 26 22.48 -0.10 38.81
N GLU A 27 21.38 -0.73 39.23
CA GLU A 27 21.48 -2.16 39.62
C GLU A 27 20.31 -3.08 39.28
N ILE A 28 19.51 -2.73 38.27
CA ILE A 28 18.74 -3.73 37.51
C ILE A 28 18.96 -3.39 36.04
N ALA A 29 20.18 -3.62 35.56
CA ALA A 29 20.44 -3.70 34.13
C ALA A 29 19.61 -4.88 33.61
N ASP A 30 18.44 -4.59 33.05
CA ASP A 30 17.74 -5.56 32.22
C ASP A 30 18.75 -6.00 31.16
N PRO A 31 19.14 -7.30 31.12
CA PRO A 31 20.13 -7.79 30.16
C PRO A 31 19.74 -7.54 28.71
N CYS A 32 18.46 -7.22 28.47
CA CYS A 32 17.90 -6.87 27.17
C CYS A 32 17.73 -5.35 26.95
N PHE A 33 18.09 -4.50 27.92
CA PHE A 33 18.06 -3.05 27.76
C PHE A 33 19.19 -2.63 26.83
N ILE A 34 18.83 -2.37 25.59
CA ILE A 34 19.66 -1.71 24.59
C ILE A 34 19.23 -0.24 24.58
N SER A 35 20.19 0.68 24.66
CA SER A 35 19.93 2.10 24.53
C SER A 35 19.54 2.43 23.09
N ASP A 36 18.79 3.52 22.86
CA ASP A 36 18.48 3.96 21.49
C ASP A 36 19.77 4.21 20.67
N ASP A 37 20.82 4.73 21.33
CA ASP A 37 22.12 4.96 20.71
C ASP A 37 22.78 3.65 20.23
N ASP A 38 22.63 2.56 20.98
CA ASP A 38 23.12 1.22 20.60
C ASP A 38 22.17 0.51 19.61
N LEU A 39 20.87 0.82 19.65
CA LEU A 39 19.84 0.20 18.80
C LEU A 39 19.99 0.61 17.33
N PHE A 40 20.35 1.88 17.11
CA PHE A 40 20.52 2.45 15.77
C PHE A 40 22.00 2.62 15.39
N ASP A 41 22.91 1.96 16.11
CA ASP A 41 24.33 1.94 15.77
C ASP A 41 24.57 1.17 14.47
N SER A 42 24.82 1.89 13.40
CA SER A 42 25.12 1.34 12.08
C SER A 42 26.43 0.54 12.01
N GLU A 43 27.36 0.71 12.96
CA GLU A 43 28.57 -0.12 13.03
C GLU A 43 28.26 -1.50 13.63
N ARG A 44 27.34 -1.55 14.61
CA ARG A 44 26.90 -2.79 15.26
C ARG A 44 25.83 -3.53 14.46
N PHE A 45 24.94 -2.81 13.80
CA PHE A 45 23.87 -3.32 12.96
C PHE A 45 23.93 -2.67 11.57
N PRO A 46 24.92 -3.05 10.74
CA PRO A 46 25.05 -2.48 9.40
C PRO A 46 23.87 -2.92 8.53
N LEU A 47 23.37 -1.97 7.72
CA LEU A 47 22.34 -2.26 6.73
C LEU A 47 22.85 -3.34 5.78
N THR A 48 22.17 -4.49 5.74
CA THR A 48 22.55 -5.59 4.86
C THR A 48 22.05 -5.34 3.44
N GLU A 49 22.63 -6.03 2.46
CA GLU A 49 22.15 -5.98 1.08
C GLU A 49 20.71 -6.50 0.95
N ASP A 50 20.32 -7.44 1.82
CA ASP A 50 18.94 -7.94 1.89
C ASP A 50 17.98 -6.88 2.41
N ASP A 51 18.36 -6.14 3.47
CA ASP A 51 17.56 -5.02 3.99
C ASP A 51 17.38 -3.92 2.94
N ALA A 52 18.47 -3.58 2.22
CA ALA A 52 18.41 -2.59 1.15
C ALA A 52 17.47 -3.03 0.01
N ARG A 53 17.51 -4.31 -0.37
CA ARG A 53 16.60 -4.87 -1.37
C ARG A 53 15.15 -4.85 -0.89
N GLU A 54 14.89 -5.15 0.39
CA GLU A 54 13.54 -5.08 0.96
C GLU A 54 12.98 -3.65 0.91
N LEU A 55 13.82 -2.64 1.20
CA LEU A 55 13.43 -1.23 1.08
C LEU A 55 13.08 -0.86 -0.37
N ASP A 56 13.84 -1.32 -1.36
CA ASP A 56 13.53 -1.10 -2.78
C ASP A 56 12.19 -1.75 -3.19
N GLU A 57 11.90 -2.95 -2.67
CA GLU A 57 10.62 -3.63 -2.90
C GLU A 57 9.45 -2.86 -2.27
N MET A 58 9.65 -2.30 -1.07
CA MET A 58 8.64 -1.48 -0.40
C MET A 58 8.35 -0.18 -1.17
N ASP A 59 9.37 0.45 -1.76
CA ASP A 59 9.18 1.61 -2.63
C ASP A 59 8.34 1.28 -3.87
N ALA A 60 8.57 0.10 -4.48
CA ALA A 60 7.76 -0.36 -5.60
C ALA A 60 6.28 -0.61 -5.20
N VAL A 61 6.05 -1.15 -4.00
CA VAL A 61 4.68 -1.33 -3.47
C VAL A 61 4.02 0.03 -3.22
N ASN A 62 4.73 0.98 -2.63
CA ASN A 62 4.22 2.32 -2.38
C ASN A 62 3.84 3.05 -3.68
N GLU A 63 4.62 2.88 -4.74
CA GLU A 63 4.29 3.43 -6.07
C GLU A 63 2.97 2.86 -6.61
N ILE A 64 2.78 1.53 -6.51
CA ILE A 64 1.53 0.87 -6.96
C ILE A 64 0.34 1.36 -6.14
N LEU A 65 0.49 1.48 -4.81
CA LEU A 65 -0.59 1.97 -3.95
C LEU A 65 -0.98 3.42 -4.28
N ALA A 66 -0.01 4.28 -4.58
CA ALA A 66 -0.28 5.65 -5.02
C ALA A 66 -1.01 5.68 -6.37
N GLU A 67 -0.66 4.81 -7.32
CA GLU A 67 -1.38 4.70 -8.60
C GLU A 67 -2.83 4.22 -8.40
N LEU A 68 -3.04 3.22 -7.53
CA LEU A 68 -4.36 2.68 -7.23
C LEU A 68 -5.30 3.73 -6.62
N ASP A 69 -4.82 4.58 -5.72
CA ASP A 69 -5.60 5.69 -5.15
C ASP A 69 -6.09 6.66 -6.24
N VAL A 70 -5.21 7.02 -7.18
CA VAL A 70 -5.58 7.85 -8.33
C VAL A 70 -6.63 7.14 -9.21
N MET A 71 -6.49 5.84 -9.45
CA MET A 71 -7.47 5.09 -10.22
C MET A 71 -8.83 5.01 -9.52
N GLU A 72 -8.86 4.85 -8.20
CA GLU A 72 -10.09 4.85 -7.40
C GLU A 72 -10.83 6.17 -7.53
N THR A 73 -10.12 7.31 -7.41
CA THR A 73 -10.75 8.62 -7.60
C THR A 73 -11.33 8.80 -9.00
N HIS A 74 -10.66 8.28 -10.04
CA HIS A 74 -11.18 8.32 -11.41
C HIS A 74 -12.45 7.47 -11.55
N GLN A 75 -12.45 6.25 -11.00
CA GLN A 75 -13.64 5.39 -11.01
C GLN A 75 -14.81 6.04 -10.26
N GLU A 76 -14.55 6.64 -9.11
CA GLU A 76 -15.56 7.38 -8.34
C GLU A 76 -16.16 8.53 -9.16
N LEU A 77 -15.31 9.35 -9.79
CA LEU A 77 -15.76 10.45 -10.65
C LEU A 77 -16.59 9.96 -11.83
N TYR A 78 -16.18 8.85 -12.46
CA TYR A 78 -16.94 8.24 -13.55
C TYR A 78 -18.33 7.81 -13.10
N HIS A 79 -18.43 7.14 -11.95
CA HIS A 79 -19.71 6.73 -11.38
C HIS A 79 -20.60 7.93 -11.02
N ARG A 80 -20.04 8.96 -10.37
CA ARG A 80 -20.76 10.20 -10.06
C ARG A 80 -21.27 10.90 -11.33
N LEU A 81 -20.45 10.96 -12.38
CA LEU A 81 -20.88 11.53 -13.67
C LEU A 81 -22.02 10.71 -14.29
N GLN A 82 -21.91 9.38 -14.28
CA GLN A 82 -22.94 8.50 -14.81
C GLN A 82 -24.27 8.66 -14.06
N GLU A 83 -24.22 8.78 -12.73
CA GLU A 83 -25.38 9.05 -11.90
C GLU A 83 -26.02 10.40 -12.24
N LYS A 84 -25.22 11.47 -12.38
CA LYS A 84 -25.72 12.79 -12.78
C LYS A 84 -26.36 12.80 -14.18
N VAL A 85 -25.78 12.07 -15.13
CA VAL A 85 -26.37 11.92 -16.48
C VAL A 85 -27.71 11.17 -16.42
N ARG A 86 -27.82 10.16 -15.56
CA ARG A 86 -29.07 9.44 -15.33
C ARG A 86 -30.12 10.35 -14.69
N GLU A 87 -29.77 11.08 -13.62
CA GLU A 87 -30.66 12.04 -12.95
C GLU A 87 -31.22 13.08 -13.93
N LEU A 88 -30.38 13.68 -14.79
CA LEU A 88 -30.81 14.65 -15.80
C LEU A 88 -31.76 14.06 -16.86
N ARG A 89 -31.66 12.76 -17.14
CA ARG A 89 -32.58 12.06 -18.06
C ARG A 89 -33.90 11.73 -17.39
N GLU A 90 -33.90 11.44 -16.09
CA GLU A 90 -35.07 11.04 -15.31
C GLU A 90 -35.89 12.25 -14.82
N HIS A 91 -35.22 13.39 -14.56
CA HIS A 91 -35.83 14.68 -14.31
C HIS A 91 -35.45 15.67 -15.42
N PRO A 92 -36.11 15.62 -16.60
CA PRO A 92 -36.08 16.75 -17.52
C PRO A 92 -36.87 17.87 -16.84
N GLU A 93 -36.19 18.70 -16.04
CA GLU A 93 -36.81 19.90 -15.51
C GLU A 93 -37.20 20.78 -16.71
N SER A 94 -38.51 20.83 -16.91
CA SER A 94 -39.26 21.81 -17.68
C SER A 94 -38.50 23.12 -17.91
N GLY A 95 -38.09 23.37 -19.17
CA GLY A 95 -38.01 24.75 -19.66
C GLY A 95 -36.64 25.37 -19.92
N MET A 96 -35.61 24.60 -20.30
CA MET A 96 -34.48 25.19 -21.04
C MET A 96 -34.37 24.56 -22.42
N GLU A 97 -34.75 25.33 -23.44
CA GLU A 97 -34.45 25.03 -24.84
C GLU A 97 -32.95 24.82 -24.99
N VAL A 98 -32.54 23.56 -25.11
CA VAL A 98 -31.19 23.21 -25.55
C VAL A 98 -31.12 23.57 -27.03
N HIS A 99 -30.72 24.81 -27.30
CA HIS A 99 -30.27 25.22 -28.62
C HIS A 99 -29.20 24.22 -29.07
N GLY A 100 -29.60 23.34 -29.99
CA GLY A 100 -28.75 22.31 -30.51
C GLY A 100 -27.56 22.92 -31.20
N ILE A 101 -26.37 22.73 -30.62
CA ILE A 101 -25.13 22.77 -31.37
C ILE A 101 -24.26 21.63 -30.86
N SER A 102 -24.07 20.67 -31.76
CA SER A 102 -23.12 19.56 -31.70
C SER A 102 -21.77 20.01 -31.13
N GLN A 103 -21.50 19.69 -29.86
CA GLN A 103 -20.17 19.82 -29.27
C GLN A 103 -19.41 18.49 -29.38
N ARG A 104 -19.50 17.85 -30.55
CA ARG A 104 -18.74 16.64 -30.89
C ARG A 104 -17.44 17.02 -31.61
N GLN A 105 -16.73 18.04 -31.13
CA GLN A 105 -15.48 18.53 -31.73
C GLN A 105 -14.86 19.59 -30.81
N MET A 106 -14.12 19.24 -29.75
CA MET A 106 -13.25 20.22 -29.06
C MET A 106 -12.08 19.65 -28.23
N PHE A 107 -11.64 18.40 -28.43
CA PHE A 107 -10.41 17.91 -27.76
C PHE A 107 -9.40 17.24 -28.69
N MET A 108 -9.38 17.62 -29.97
CA MET A 108 -8.24 17.35 -30.85
C MET A 108 -7.58 18.68 -31.21
N ASN A 109 -6.73 19.21 -30.32
CA ASN A 109 -5.53 20.00 -30.67
C ASN A 109 -4.90 20.63 -29.42
N THR A 110 -3.94 19.92 -28.83
CA THR A 110 -2.71 20.55 -28.33
C THR A 110 -1.52 19.72 -28.84
N ALA A 111 -1.25 19.89 -30.13
CA ALA A 111 0.06 19.57 -30.67
C ALA A 111 1.12 20.45 -29.98
N HIS A 112 2.29 19.84 -29.73
CA HIS A 112 3.58 20.47 -29.42
C HIS A 112 3.92 20.81 -27.96
N LEU A 113 4.08 19.79 -27.12
CA LEU A 113 5.13 19.82 -26.09
C LEU A 113 6.33 19.00 -26.58
N LYS A 114 7.38 19.69 -27.04
CA LYS A 114 8.65 19.08 -27.45
C LYS A 114 9.27 18.39 -26.22
N LYS A 115 9.23 17.05 -26.18
CA LYS A 115 9.99 16.26 -25.20
C LYS A 115 11.48 16.30 -25.57
N PRO A 116 12.42 16.49 -24.62
CA PRO A 116 13.83 16.31 -24.88
C PRO A 116 14.13 14.83 -25.18
N LYS A 117 14.87 14.58 -26.26
CA LYS A 117 15.44 13.28 -26.61
C LYS A 117 16.30 12.76 -25.46
N LYS A 118 15.84 11.74 -24.73
CA LYS A 118 16.70 10.78 -24.05
C LYS A 118 16.40 9.41 -24.63
N HIS A 119 17.41 8.86 -25.29
CA HIS A 119 17.36 7.58 -25.97
C HIS A 119 17.46 6.47 -24.93
N ILE A 120 16.32 6.03 -24.38
CA ILE A 120 16.29 4.82 -23.55
C ILE A 120 15.93 3.66 -24.47
N HIS A 121 16.89 2.76 -24.70
CA HIS A 121 16.67 1.51 -25.41
C HIS A 121 15.82 0.58 -24.52
N TYR A 122 14.52 0.51 -24.79
CA TYR A 122 13.69 -0.59 -24.29
C TYR A 122 13.64 -1.68 -25.35
N SER A 123 14.22 -2.84 -25.03
CA SER A 123 13.93 -4.10 -25.72
C SER A 123 12.58 -4.61 -25.20
N PRO A 124 11.56 -4.82 -26.06
CA PRO A 124 10.33 -5.46 -25.63
C PRO A 124 10.60 -6.96 -25.47
N LYS A 125 10.64 -7.45 -24.23
CA LYS A 125 10.49 -8.88 -23.97
C LYS A 125 9.00 -9.24 -24.17
N PRO A 126 8.66 -10.27 -24.95
CA PRO A 126 7.28 -10.69 -25.13
C PRO A 126 6.76 -11.29 -23.82
N PHE A 127 5.68 -10.71 -23.29
CA PHE A 127 4.92 -11.29 -22.19
C PHE A 127 4.40 -12.68 -22.58
N TYR A 128 4.56 -13.64 -21.67
CA TYR A 128 4.08 -15.00 -21.81
C TYR A 128 2.56 -15.02 -22.04
N SER A 129 2.11 -15.75 -23.07
CA SER A 129 0.70 -16.02 -23.33
C SER A 129 0.17 -17.00 -22.28
N MET A 130 -0.53 -16.47 -21.27
CA MET A 130 -1.29 -17.27 -20.32
C MET A 130 -2.53 -17.84 -21.03
N LYS A 131 -2.45 -19.07 -21.53
CA LYS A 131 -3.62 -19.79 -22.03
C LYS A 131 -4.52 -20.16 -20.85
N GLN A 132 -5.76 -19.66 -20.84
CA GLN A 132 -6.79 -20.06 -19.88
C GLN A 132 -7.10 -21.57 -19.98
N PRO A 133 -7.21 -22.32 -18.87
CA PRO A 133 -7.67 -23.69 -18.89
C PRO A 133 -9.19 -23.74 -19.13
N GLN A 134 -9.61 -24.43 -20.18
CA GLN A 134 -11.03 -24.71 -20.43
C GLN A 134 -11.49 -25.84 -19.51
N SER A 135 -12.48 -25.55 -18.67
CA SER A 135 -13.18 -26.53 -17.85
C SER A 135 -13.97 -27.49 -18.74
N LYS A 136 -13.59 -28.77 -18.77
CA LYS A 136 -14.42 -29.82 -19.36
C LYS A 136 -15.53 -30.16 -18.37
N GLN A 137 -16.78 -29.86 -18.73
CA GLN A 137 -17.94 -30.46 -18.08
C GLN A 137 -17.98 -31.95 -18.41
N ARG A 138 -18.24 -32.77 -17.39
CA ARG A 138 -18.62 -34.17 -17.52
C ARG A 138 -19.75 -34.46 -16.56
#